data_AF-A0A2M8NN35-F1
#
_entry.id   AF-A0A2M8NN35-F1
#
_cell.length_a   1.000
_cell.length_b   1.000
_cell.length_c   1.000
_cell.angle_alpha   90.00
_cell.angle_beta   90.00
_cell.angle_gamma   90.00
#
_symmetry.space_group_name_H-M   'P 1'
#
loop_
_entity.id
_entity.type
_entity.pdbx_description
1 polymer ?
#
loop_
_entity_poly.entity_id
_entity_poly.type
_entity_poly.pdbx_seq_one_letter_code
_entity_poly.pdbx_strand_id
1 'polypeptide(L)'
;EGRLVDQVFLKLSDYLQVGTRISAGAPNEPSPHYVFHRPLHTLLSQCFQVGFVLDGVEEPAFPLGVESKRLLSWTNMTQFPPVFAARLRPTR
;
A
#
# COMPACT_ATOMS: atom_id res chain seq x y z
N GLU A 1 -2.20 -25.10 -28.02
CA GLU A 1 -1.47 -23.85 -28.31
C GLU A 1 -0.90 -23.33 -26.99
N GLY A 2 0.37 -22.91 -26.97
CA GLY A 2 1.02 -22.42 -25.75
C GLY A 2 1.00 -20.89 -25.69
N ARG A 3 0.66 -20.32 -24.53
CA ARG A 3 0.70 -18.88 -24.27
C ARG A 3 1.67 -18.60 -23.12
N LEU A 4 2.56 -17.63 -23.30
CA LEU A 4 3.36 -17.06 -22.22
C LEU A 4 2.49 -16.13 -21.37
N VAL A 5 2.58 -16.28 -20.05
CA VAL A 5 1.84 -15.49 -19.06
C VAL A 5 2.82 -15.00 -18.01
N ASP A 6 2.92 -13.69 -17.87
CA ASP A 6 3.68 -13.08 -16.78
C ASP A 6 2.80 -13.00 -15.53
N GLN A 7 3.33 -13.50 -14.41
CA GLN A 7 2.68 -13.44 -13.10
C GLN A 7 3.59 -12.72 -12.12
N VAL A 8 3.02 -11.75 -11.39
CA VAL A 8 3.73 -10.97 -10.38
C VAL A 8 3.15 -11.29 -9.01
N PHE A 9 4.02 -11.41 -8.02
CA PHE A 9 3.66 -11.70 -6.64
C PHE A 9 4.33 -10.70 -5.70
N LEU A 10 3.60 -10.26 -4.68
CA LEU A 10 4.15 -9.47 -3.58
C LEU A 10 4.57 -10.41 -2.45
N LYS A 11 5.83 -10.36 -2.04
CA LYS A 11 6.36 -11.14 -0.92
C LYS A 11 6.73 -10.20 0.22
N LEU A 12 6.05 -10.33 1.36
CA LEU A 12 6.38 -9.61 2.59
C LEU A 12 7.05 -10.57 3.58
N SER A 13 8.17 -10.16 4.17
CA SER A 13 8.83 -10.89 5.26
C SER A 13 8.51 -10.32 6.64
N ASP A 14 8.35 -8.99 6.75
CA ASP A 14 8.38 -8.28 8.04
C ASP A 14 7.11 -7.45 8.31
N TYR A 15 5.91 -8.03 8.19
CA TYR A 15 4.68 -7.24 8.35
C TYR A 15 4.43 -6.78 9.80
N LEU A 16 4.65 -7.64 10.80
CA LEU A 16 4.37 -7.30 12.20
C LEU A 16 5.52 -6.53 12.87
N GLN A 17 6.72 -6.57 12.28
CA GLN A 17 7.89 -5.91 12.83
C GLN A 17 7.89 -4.43 12.44
N VAL A 18 7.63 -3.58 13.42
CA VAL A 18 7.68 -2.13 13.24
C VAL A 18 9.13 -1.69 13.05
N GLY A 19 9.43 -1.08 11.90
CA GLY A 19 10.78 -0.64 11.58
C GLY A 19 10.80 0.47 10.52
N THR A 20 11.92 1.18 10.47
CA THR A 20 12.20 2.17 9.44
C THR A 20 13.00 1.53 8.31
N ARG A 21 12.71 1.91 7.07
CA ARG A 21 13.52 1.57 5.89
C ARG A 21 13.82 2.86 5.12
N ILE A 22 14.96 2.90 4.42
CA ILE A 22 15.22 3.96 3.44
C ILE A 22 14.59 3.51 2.13
N SER A 23 13.66 4.32 1.61
CA SER A 23 13.07 4.12 0.30
C SER A 23 13.77 5.00 -0.73
N ALA A 24 13.90 4.50 -1.96
CA ALA A 24 14.40 5.28 -3.09
C ALA A 24 13.48 6.46 -3.47
N GLY A 25 12.25 6.48 -2.95
CA GLY A 25 11.29 7.55 -3.18
C GLY A 25 10.40 7.32 -4.40
N ALA A 26 9.42 8.20 -4.56
CA ALA A 26 8.60 8.27 -5.78
C ALA A 26 9.43 8.85 -6.95
N PRO A 27 9.02 8.62 -8.22
CA PRO A 27 9.67 9.25 -9.36
C PRO A 27 9.78 10.76 -9.17
N ASN A 28 10.96 11.32 -9.43
CA ASN A 28 11.32 12.74 -9.29
C ASN A 28 11.46 13.27 -7.85
N GLU A 29 11.45 12.43 -6.83
CA GLU A 29 11.86 12.88 -5.50
C GLU A 29 13.37 13.15 -5.46
N PRO A 30 13.81 14.24 -4.78
CA PRO A 30 15.19 14.71 -4.85
C PRO A 30 16.18 13.84 -4.07
N SER A 31 15.70 13.16 -3.02
CA SER A 31 16.53 12.37 -2.11
C SER A 31 15.76 11.16 -1.58
N PRO A 32 16.46 10.03 -1.31
CA PRO A 32 15.89 8.92 -0.56
C PRO A 32 15.35 9.39 0.79
N HIS A 33 14.22 8.83 1.22
CA HIS A 33 13.58 9.21 2.47
C HIS A 33 13.20 7.99 3.31
N TYR A 34 13.00 8.23 4.61
CA TYR A 34 12.59 7.19 5.54
C TYR A 34 11.11 6.86 5.37
N VAL A 35 10.81 5.57 5.21
CA VAL A 35 9.45 5.03 5.28
C VAL A 35 9.25 4.28 6.59
N PHE A 36 8.10 4.49 7.20
CA PHE A 36 7.74 3.92 8.50
C PHE A 36 6.60 2.94 8.31
N HIS A 37 6.95 1.66 8.17
CA HIS A 37 5.94 0.60 8.12
C HIS A 37 5.20 0.52 9.46
N ARG A 38 3.88 0.33 9.38
CA ARG A 38 3.00 0.10 10.54
C ARG A 38 1.96 -0.97 10.17
N PRO A 39 1.82 -2.03 10.98
CA PRO A 39 0.71 -2.95 10.84
C PRO A 39 -0.64 -2.22 10.95
N LEU A 40 -1.65 -2.69 10.22
CA LEU A 40 -2.98 -2.09 10.25
C LEU A 40 -3.57 -2.06 11.66
N HIS A 41 -3.35 -3.11 12.45
CA HIS A 41 -3.83 -3.14 13.83
C HIS A 41 -3.22 -2.02 14.67
N THR A 42 -1.95 -1.64 14.46
CA THR A 42 -1.30 -0.56 15.21
C THR A 42 -1.95 0.78 14.87
N LEU A 43 -2.23 1.03 13.59
CA LEU A 43 -2.87 2.26 13.14
C LEU A 43 -4.34 2.34 13.60
N LEU A 44 -5.11 1.30 13.32
CA LEU A 44 -6.56 1.31 13.53
C LEU A 44 -6.96 1.16 15.01
N SER A 45 -6.21 0.36 15.80
CA SER A 45 -6.54 0.17 17.22
C SER A 45 -6.47 1.47 18.01
N GLN A 46 -5.54 2.37 17.67
CA GLN A 46 -5.46 3.68 18.32
C GLN A 46 -6.74 4.50 18.12
N CYS A 47 -7.32 4.43 16.92
CA CYS A 47 -8.59 5.09 16.62
C CYS A 47 -9.77 4.42 17.33
N PHE A 48 -9.81 3.09 17.35
CA PHE A 48 -10.87 2.33 18.02
C PHE A 48 -10.89 2.55 19.52
N GLN A 49 -9.72 2.64 20.16
CA GLN A 49 -9.59 2.89 21.61
C GLN A 49 -10.19 4.23 22.03
N VAL A 50 -10.22 5.22 21.14
CA VAL A 50 -10.79 6.56 21.42
C VAL A 50 -12.21 6.72 20.86
N GLY A 51 -12.88 5.60 20.56
CA GLY A 51 -14.29 5.60 20.16
C GLY A 51 -14.54 5.99 18.70
N PHE A 52 -13.60 5.73 17.79
CA PHE A 52 -13.91 5.79 16.37
C PHE A 52 -14.31 4.40 15.87
N VAL A 53 -15.20 4.37 14.89
CA VAL A 53 -15.55 3.17 14.12
C VAL A 53 -15.09 3.34 12.69
N LEU A 54 -14.61 2.24 12.11
CA LEU A 54 -14.31 2.14 10.68
C LEU A 54 -15.63 1.86 9.94
N ASP A 55 -16.09 2.82 9.13
CA ASP A 55 -17.34 2.70 8.37
C ASP A 55 -17.13 2.75 6.85
N GLY A 56 -15.89 2.80 6.39
CA GLY A 56 -15.54 2.74 4.97
C GLY A 56 -14.08 2.40 4.74
N VAL A 57 -13.82 1.60 3.71
CA VAL A 57 -12.48 1.20 3.26
C VAL A 57 -12.43 1.27 1.74
N GLU A 58 -11.33 1.77 1.20
CA GLU A 58 -10.97 1.65 -0.21
C GLU A 58 -9.53 1.14 -0.36
N GLU A 59 -9.32 0.25 -1.31
CA GLU A 59 -8.03 -0.32 -1.70
C GLU A 59 -7.75 -0.02 -3.18
N PRO A 60 -7.52 1.27 -3.53
CA PRO A 60 -7.43 1.65 -4.93
C PRO A 60 -6.11 1.20 -5.56
N ALA A 61 -6.20 0.66 -6.78
CA ALA A 61 -5.08 0.57 -7.70
C ALA A 61 -4.82 1.93 -8.36
N PHE A 62 -3.60 2.17 -8.84
CA PHE A 62 -3.33 3.35 -9.66
C PHE A 62 -4.02 3.26 -11.03
N PRO A 63 -4.42 4.40 -11.63
CA PRO A 63 -5.25 4.42 -12.83
C PRO A 63 -4.67 3.64 -14.01
N LEU A 64 -5.55 2.97 -14.75
CA LEU A 64 -5.24 2.35 -16.03
C LEU A 64 -4.96 3.45 -17.07
N GLY A 65 -3.96 3.24 -17.94
CA GLY A 65 -3.67 4.14 -19.06
C GLY A 65 -2.21 4.62 -19.15
N VAL A 66 -1.37 4.33 -18.16
CA VAL A 66 0.07 4.59 -18.22
C VAL A 66 0.82 3.28 -18.02
N GLU A 67 1.02 2.53 -19.09
CA GLU A 67 1.86 1.33 -19.03
C GLU A 67 3.33 1.72 -18.79
N SER A 68 3.95 1.09 -17.80
CA SER A 68 5.37 1.28 -17.53
C SER A 68 6.17 0.18 -18.20
N LYS A 69 7.33 0.52 -18.77
CA LYS A 69 8.31 -0.49 -19.24
C LYS A 69 8.91 -1.31 -18.10
N ARG A 70 8.77 -0.85 -16.84
CA ARG A 70 9.25 -1.58 -15.66
C ARG A 70 8.18 -2.56 -15.21
N LEU A 71 8.45 -3.86 -15.31
CA LEU A 71 7.54 -4.94 -14.90
C LEU A 71 6.95 -4.74 -13.49
N LEU A 72 7.79 -4.36 -12.52
CA LEU A 72 7.39 -4.12 -11.12
C LEU A 72 6.94 -2.68 -10.85
N SER A 73 6.32 -2.02 -11.82
CA SER A 73 5.65 -0.73 -11.64
C SER A 73 4.26 -0.94 -11.03
N TRP A 74 3.84 -0.05 -10.13
CA TRP A 74 2.47 -0.04 -9.61
C TRP A 74 1.41 0.09 -10.70
N THR A 75 1.73 0.75 -11.83
CA THR A 75 0.85 0.85 -13.00
C THR A 75 0.62 -0.49 -13.71
N ASN A 76 1.54 -1.44 -13.55
CA ASN A 76 1.45 -2.79 -14.13
C ASN A 76 0.91 -3.82 -13.11
N MET A 77 0.97 -3.50 -11.81
CA MET A 77 0.57 -4.34 -10.69
C MET A 77 -0.85 -3.98 -10.18
N THR A 78 -1.82 -3.91 -11.09
CA THR A 78 -3.17 -3.35 -10.84
C THR A 78 -4.04 -4.17 -9.88
N GLN A 79 -3.63 -5.41 -9.57
CA GLN A 79 -4.30 -6.29 -8.61
C GLN A 79 -3.79 -6.12 -7.18
N PHE A 80 -2.76 -5.28 -6.96
CA PHE A 80 -2.19 -5.02 -5.64
C PHE A 80 -2.44 -3.55 -5.27
N PRO A 81 -3.13 -3.25 -4.16
CA PRO A 81 -3.42 -1.88 -3.77
C PRO A 81 -2.19 -1.20 -3.15
N PRO A 82 -1.59 -0.18 -3.79
CA PRO A 82 -0.49 0.59 -3.18
C PRO A 82 -0.97 1.50 -2.03
N VAL A 83 -2.29 1.73 -1.92
CA VAL A 83 -2.90 2.64 -0.96
C VAL A 83 -4.01 1.92 -0.21
N PHE A 84 -4.06 2.12 1.11
CA PHE A 84 -5.19 1.76 1.95
C PHE A 84 -5.82 3.06 2.46
N ALA A 85 -7.06 3.33 2.03
CA ALA A 85 -7.83 4.46 2.50
C ALA A 85 -8.94 3.96 3.44
N ALA A 86 -9.10 4.63 4.58
CA ALA A 86 -10.07 4.26 5.59
C ALA A 86 -10.83 5.51 6.07
N ARG A 87 -12.14 5.36 6.25
CA ARG A 87 -12.99 6.39 6.88
C ARG A 87 -13.32 5.97 8.30
N LEU A 88 -12.92 6.81 9.24
CA LEU A 88 -13.17 6.65 10.66
C LEU A 88 -14.17 7.72 11.11
N ARG A 89 -15.19 7.30 11.85
CA ARG A 89 -16.20 8.21 12.41
C ARG A 89 -16.27 8.05 13.92
N PRO A 90 -16.38 9.14 14.69
CA PRO A 90 -16.67 9.04 16.12
C PRO A 90 -18.00 8.30 16.33
N THR A 91 -18.03 7.36 17.26
CA THR A 91 -19.28 6.87 17.85
C THR A 91 -19.80 7.98 18.75
N ARG A 92 -20.77 8.75 18.25
CA ARG A 92 -21.59 9.58 19.12
C ARG A 92 -22.36 8.71 20.10
#